data_AF-A0A2U1QTP7-F1
#
_entry.id   AF-A0A2U1QTP7-F1
#
_cell.length_a   1.000
_cell.length_b   1.000
_cell.length_c   1.000
_cell.angle_alpha   90.00
_cell.angle_beta   90.00
_cell.angle_gamma   90.00
#
_symmetry.space_group_name_H-M   'P 1'
#
loop_
_entity.id
_entity.type
_entity.pdbx_description
1 polymer ?
#
loop_
_entity_poly.entity_id
_entity_poly.type
_entity_poly.pdbx_seq_one_letter_code
_entity_poly.pdbx_strand_id
1 'polypeptide(L)'
;MKNFLIPTTLKQDTVSAVKSAIIQGKNSDFQIVLMMVSETPDSFSSSQFLREMRAGITASQEEVLETCRYIVEKVPNCKLKVHNQYGLSSPIFKGIIDAFNVKLVILTNSYKQETKRIHNYLVKLAANQKCPILHLGTELTKDNFYKALYIENANANLHVKDVQQFLSANFSYEIVSQTAKTNDNYEDMTPYLSEAISKYDIDLLVETRKGEKIKFKKTKKENINDKLGLPVLSLYEELA
;
A
#
# COMPACT_ATOMS: atom_id res chain seq x y z
N MET A 1 14.41 11.67 4.50
CA MET A 1 13.66 11.44 3.25
C MET A 1 12.59 10.40 3.51
N LYS A 2 11.31 10.75 3.31
CA LYS A 2 10.16 9.84 3.51
C LYS A 2 9.86 9.14 2.18
N ASN A 3 10.47 7.99 1.91
CA ASN A 3 10.28 7.34 0.60
C ASN A 3 9.06 6.42 0.59
N PHE A 4 8.40 6.35 -0.56
CA PHE A 4 7.18 5.59 -0.77
C PHE A 4 7.43 4.46 -1.76
N LEU A 5 6.93 3.26 -1.47
CA LEU A 5 7.01 2.13 -2.39
C LEU A 5 5.61 1.81 -2.91
N ILE A 6 5.46 1.77 -4.23
CA ILE A 6 4.21 1.43 -4.91
C ILE A 6 4.47 0.22 -5.81
N PRO A 7 4.15 -1.00 -5.34
CA PRO A 7 4.10 -2.16 -6.21
C PRO A 7 3.01 -1.96 -7.27
N THR A 8 3.36 -2.13 -8.55
CA THR A 8 2.43 -1.80 -9.64
C THR A 8 2.60 -2.70 -10.86
N THR A 9 1.50 -2.92 -11.57
CA THR A 9 1.43 -3.45 -12.94
C THR A 9 1.09 -2.36 -13.96
N LEU A 10 1.24 -1.08 -13.58
CA LEU A 10 0.96 0.13 -14.34
C LEU A 10 -0.48 0.22 -14.85
N LYS A 11 -1.45 -0.15 -14.01
CA LYS A 11 -2.88 0.12 -14.22
C LYS A 11 -3.24 1.54 -13.76
N GLN A 12 -4.40 2.03 -14.19
CA GLN A 12 -4.85 3.42 -13.95
C GLN A 12 -4.82 3.84 -12.47
N ASP A 13 -5.14 2.94 -11.54
CA ASP A 13 -5.11 3.23 -10.10
C ASP A 13 -3.69 3.47 -9.54
N THR A 14 -2.64 3.20 -10.32
CA THR A 14 -1.25 3.61 -10.00
C THR A 14 -1.15 5.13 -9.94
N VAL A 15 -1.89 5.85 -10.78
CA VAL A 15 -1.90 7.32 -10.78
C VAL A 15 -2.43 7.84 -9.46
N SER A 16 -3.54 7.27 -8.95
CA SER A 16 -4.10 7.61 -7.64
C SER A 16 -3.08 7.33 -6.53
N ALA A 17 -2.36 6.20 -6.58
CA ALA A 17 -1.31 5.90 -5.62
C ALA A 17 -0.15 6.91 -5.62
N VAL A 18 0.28 7.36 -6.80
CA VAL A 18 1.31 8.40 -6.92
C VAL A 18 0.83 9.72 -6.32
N LYS A 19 -0.41 10.12 -6.59
CA LYS A 19 -0.99 11.34 -6.00
C LYS A 19 -1.09 11.24 -4.49
N SER A 20 -1.56 10.12 -3.94
CA SER A 20 -1.60 9.89 -2.50
C SER A 20 -0.21 9.97 -1.87
N ALA A 21 0.83 9.40 -2.52
CA ALA A 21 2.21 9.51 -2.05
C ALA A 21 2.69 10.99 -2.02
N ILE A 22 2.37 11.77 -3.05
CA ILE A 22 2.70 13.20 -3.11
C ILE A 22 2.08 13.97 -1.95
N ILE A 23 0.81 13.71 -1.66
CA ILE A 23 0.09 14.36 -0.57
C ILE A 23 0.72 14.06 0.79
N GLN A 24 1.22 12.85 0.99
CA GLN A 24 1.91 12.46 2.23
C GLN A 24 3.36 12.96 2.32
N GLY A 25 3.98 13.30 1.18
CA GLY A 25 5.36 13.76 1.12
C GLY A 25 5.60 15.25 1.44
N LYS A 26 4.53 16.07 1.57
CA LYS A 26 4.49 17.55 1.58
C LYS A 26 5.62 18.33 2.27
N ASN A 27 6.28 17.79 3.30
CA ASN A 27 7.18 18.55 4.19
C ASN A 27 8.66 18.18 4.10
N SER A 28 9.07 17.30 3.19
CA SER A 28 10.47 16.85 3.08
C SER A 28 10.77 16.34 1.68
N ASP A 29 12.04 16.28 1.26
CA ASP A 29 12.40 15.56 0.05
C ASP A 29 12.03 14.07 0.15
N PHE A 30 11.39 13.57 -0.91
CA PHE A 30 10.97 12.17 -0.99
C PHE A 30 11.12 11.59 -2.40
N GLN A 31 11.21 10.26 -2.42
CA GLN A 31 11.18 9.47 -3.63
C GLN A 31 9.98 8.52 -3.62
N ILE A 32 9.27 8.46 -4.74
CA ILE A 32 8.27 7.44 -5.04
C ILE A 32 8.97 6.36 -5.87
N VAL A 33 8.98 5.14 -5.36
CA VAL A 33 9.53 3.96 -6.05
C VAL A 33 8.36 3.15 -6.63
N LEU A 34 8.17 3.24 -7.94
CA LEU A 34 7.27 2.35 -8.67
C LEU A 34 7.98 1.02 -8.89
N MET A 35 7.52 -0.02 -8.21
CA MET A 35 8.15 -1.32 -8.23
C MET A 35 7.38 -2.29 -9.10
N MET A 36 7.99 -2.69 -10.21
CA MET A 36 7.45 -3.71 -11.10
C MET A 36 8.14 -5.04 -10.81
N VAL A 37 7.36 -6.08 -10.55
CA VAL A 37 7.88 -7.41 -10.20
C VAL A 37 7.53 -8.43 -11.26
N SER A 38 8.55 -9.15 -11.70
CA SER A 38 8.46 -10.20 -12.72
C SER A 38 9.12 -11.48 -12.21
N GLU A 39 8.60 -12.62 -12.67
CA GLU A 39 9.27 -13.89 -12.40
C GLU A 39 10.63 -13.93 -13.11
N THR A 40 11.58 -14.61 -12.51
CA THR A 40 12.87 -14.85 -13.14
C THR A 40 12.64 -15.83 -14.29
N PRO A 41 13.05 -15.49 -15.53
CA PRO A 41 12.88 -16.40 -16.66
C PRO A 41 13.63 -17.71 -16.42
N ASP A 42 12.96 -18.83 -16.70
CA ASP A 42 13.55 -20.17 -16.56
C ASP A 42 14.30 -20.52 -17.85
N SER A 43 15.52 -19.98 -17.97
CA SER A 43 16.36 -20.17 -19.15
C SER A 43 17.79 -20.53 -18.78
N PHE A 44 18.33 -21.55 -19.45
CA PHE A 44 19.73 -21.96 -19.34
C PHE A 44 20.70 -21.10 -20.16
N SER A 45 20.18 -20.22 -21.02
CA SER A 45 20.98 -19.34 -21.87
C SER A 45 20.89 -17.90 -21.39
N SER A 46 22.05 -17.28 -21.12
CA SER A 46 22.10 -15.87 -20.72
C SER A 46 21.50 -14.92 -21.77
N SER A 47 21.59 -15.25 -23.06
CA SER A 47 21.03 -14.41 -24.12
C SER A 47 19.51 -14.50 -24.19
N GLN A 48 18.95 -15.69 -23.98
CA GLN A 48 17.50 -15.90 -23.91
C GLN A 48 16.94 -15.29 -22.61
N PHE A 49 17.62 -15.50 -21.49
CA PHE A 49 17.29 -14.87 -20.21
C PHE A 49 17.15 -13.34 -20.32
N LEU A 50 18.13 -12.66 -20.92
CA LEU A 50 18.09 -11.21 -21.11
C LEU A 50 16.95 -10.76 -22.05
N ARG A 51 16.61 -11.55 -23.07
CA ARG A 51 15.48 -11.26 -23.97
C ARG A 51 14.15 -11.39 -23.24
N GLU A 52 13.98 -12.44 -22.43
CA GLU A 52 12.76 -12.68 -21.66
C GLU A 52 12.60 -11.68 -20.50
N MET A 53 13.71 -11.19 -19.94
CA MET A 53 13.67 -10.08 -18.98
C MET A 53 13.19 -8.77 -19.62
N ARG A 54 13.45 -8.53 -20.91
CA ARG A 54 12.99 -7.35 -21.65
C ARG A 54 11.50 -7.41 -22.00
N ALA A 55 10.66 -7.97 -21.14
CA ALA A 55 9.21 -7.84 -21.27
C ALA A 55 8.87 -6.34 -21.31
N GLY A 56 8.53 -5.85 -22.50
CA GLY A 56 8.20 -4.46 -22.73
C GLY A 56 6.93 -4.07 -21.97
N ILE A 57 6.84 -2.78 -21.64
CA ILE A 57 5.59 -2.18 -21.19
C ILE A 57 4.66 -2.03 -22.39
N THR A 58 3.36 -2.24 -22.19
CA THR A 58 2.35 -1.97 -23.22
C THR A 58 2.17 -0.47 -23.41
N ALA A 59 1.59 -0.05 -24.54
CA ALA A 59 1.28 1.37 -24.78
C ALA A 59 0.41 1.97 -23.66
N SER A 60 -0.56 1.21 -23.15
CA SER A 60 -1.41 1.63 -22.02
C SER A 60 -0.64 1.77 -20.70
N GLN A 61 0.34 0.90 -20.45
CA GLN A 61 1.20 1.01 -19.27
C GLN A 61 2.16 2.19 -19.37
N GLU A 62 2.66 2.47 -20.57
CA GLU A 62 3.50 3.65 -20.82
C GLU A 62 2.70 4.94 -20.63
N GLU A 63 1.45 5.01 -21.09
CA GLU A 63 0.58 6.17 -20.85
C GLU A 63 0.38 6.44 -19.35
N VAL A 64 0.16 5.39 -18.55
CA VAL A 64 0.06 5.50 -17.09
C VAL A 64 1.39 5.99 -16.48
N LEU A 65 2.52 5.47 -16.95
CA LEU A 65 3.83 5.86 -16.46
C LEU A 65 4.18 7.31 -16.80
N GLU A 66 3.89 7.76 -18.02
CA GLU A 66 4.02 9.15 -18.46
C GLU A 66 3.13 10.07 -17.64
N THR A 67 1.89 9.67 -17.38
CA THR A 67 0.98 10.42 -16.49
C THR A 67 1.57 10.56 -15.09
N CYS A 68 2.16 9.49 -14.54
CA CYS A 68 2.82 9.53 -13.23
C CYS A 68 4.04 10.48 -13.24
N ARG A 69 4.88 10.42 -14.28
CA ARG A 69 6.05 11.31 -14.47
C ARG A 69 5.60 12.77 -14.52
N TYR A 70 4.61 13.08 -15.35
CA TYR A 70 4.04 14.41 -15.50
C TYR A 70 3.52 15.01 -14.19
N ILE A 71 2.85 14.20 -13.37
CA ILE A 71 2.35 14.66 -12.05
C ILE A 71 3.52 14.94 -11.10
N VAL A 72 4.54 14.08 -11.08
CA VAL A 72 5.70 14.24 -10.19
C VAL A 72 6.58 15.42 -10.58
N GLU A 73 6.76 15.70 -11.87
CA GLU A 73 7.55 16.85 -12.35
C GLU A 73 7.03 18.21 -11.85
N LYS A 74 5.73 18.30 -11.55
CA LYS A 74 5.11 19.50 -10.99
C LYS A 74 5.39 19.70 -9.49
N VAL A 75 6.01 18.72 -8.83
CA VAL A 75 6.26 18.72 -7.38
C VAL A 75 7.76 18.80 -7.13
N PRO A 76 8.29 19.96 -6.70
CA PRO A 76 9.74 20.22 -6.69
C PRO A 76 10.57 19.30 -5.77
N ASN A 77 9.95 18.73 -4.73
CA ASN A 77 10.63 17.91 -3.72
C ASN A 77 10.34 16.40 -3.88
N CYS A 78 9.82 16.00 -5.05
CA CYS A 78 9.42 14.61 -5.33
C CYS A 78 10.23 14.05 -6.51
N LYS A 79 10.75 12.83 -6.35
CA LYS A 79 11.39 12.08 -7.45
C LYS A 79 10.65 10.79 -7.71
N LEU A 80 10.43 10.46 -8.98
CA LEU A 80 9.89 9.17 -9.38
C LEU A 80 11.03 8.24 -9.80
N LYS A 81 11.08 7.03 -9.24
CA LYS A 81 12.02 5.98 -9.63
C LYS A 81 11.26 4.72 -10.01
N VAL A 82 11.56 4.16 -11.18
CA VAL A 82 11.06 2.85 -11.58
C VAL A 82 12.09 1.79 -11.16
N HIS A 83 11.66 0.80 -10.39
CA HIS A 83 12.47 -0.33 -9.94
C HIS A 83 11.91 -1.63 -10.50
N ASN A 84 12.69 -2.27 -11.38
CA ASN A 84 12.36 -3.56 -11.95
C ASN A 84 12.98 -4.66 -11.10
N GLN A 85 12.15 -5.52 -10.52
CA GLN A 85 12.60 -6.63 -9.69
C GLN A 85 12.26 -7.97 -10.36
N TYR A 86 13.28 -8.78 -10.61
CA TYR A 86 13.14 -10.13 -11.17
C TYR A 86 13.40 -11.16 -10.08
N GLY A 87 12.39 -11.97 -9.80
CA GLY A 87 12.38 -12.85 -8.64
C GLY A 87 12.23 -12.07 -7.33
N LEU A 88 11.61 -12.71 -6.34
CA LEU A 88 11.33 -12.08 -5.06
C LEU A 88 11.49 -13.09 -3.94
N SER A 89 12.12 -12.68 -2.85
CA SER A 89 12.22 -13.43 -1.60
C SER A 89 12.09 -12.47 -0.43
N SER A 90 11.84 -12.99 0.78
CA SER A 90 11.72 -12.16 1.98
C SER A 90 12.97 -11.31 2.25
N PRO A 91 14.21 -11.87 2.21
CA PRO A 91 15.42 -11.06 2.37
C PRO A 91 15.59 -9.97 1.30
N ILE A 92 15.27 -10.29 0.04
CA ILE A 92 15.35 -9.32 -1.06
C ILE A 92 14.37 -8.17 -0.82
N PHE A 93 13.12 -8.48 -0.49
CA PHE A 93 12.11 -7.46 -0.27
C PHE A 93 12.45 -6.58 0.94
N LYS A 94 12.94 -7.17 2.03
CA LYS A 94 13.47 -6.40 3.17
C LYS A 94 14.63 -5.49 2.74
N GLY A 95 15.57 -6.01 1.96
CA GLY A 95 16.67 -5.23 1.41
C GLY A 95 16.22 -4.05 0.55
N ILE A 96 15.15 -4.21 -0.23
CA ILE A 96 14.52 -3.12 -1.01
C ILE A 96 13.94 -2.06 -0.07
N ILE A 97 13.18 -2.46 0.94
CA ILE A 97 12.60 -1.55 1.94
C ILE A 97 13.71 -0.74 2.63
N ASP A 98 14.80 -1.39 3.03
CA ASP A 98 15.92 -0.77 3.73
C ASP A 98 16.74 0.14 2.80
N ALA A 99 17.10 -0.34 1.60
CA ALA A 99 17.90 0.42 0.62
C ALA A 99 17.20 1.69 0.13
N PHE A 100 15.88 1.63 -0.02
CA PHE A 100 15.08 2.80 -0.36
C PHE A 100 14.58 3.57 0.86
N ASN A 101 14.87 3.15 2.10
CA ASN A 101 14.35 3.75 3.33
C ASN A 101 12.83 4.00 3.25
N VAL A 102 12.09 2.97 2.85
CA VAL A 102 10.65 3.05 2.61
C VAL A 102 9.91 3.28 3.92
N LYS A 103 9.15 4.37 4.00
CA LYS A 103 8.33 4.75 5.16
C LYS A 103 6.87 4.39 5.01
N LEU A 104 6.39 4.16 3.80
CA LEU A 104 5.03 3.73 3.52
C LEU A 104 5.01 2.90 2.23
N VAL A 105 4.32 1.77 2.27
CA VAL A 105 3.98 0.99 1.07
C VAL A 105 2.55 1.31 0.68
N ILE A 106 2.29 1.63 -0.59
CA ILE A 106 0.94 1.91 -1.08
C ILE A 106 0.54 0.78 -2.02
N LEU A 107 -0.54 0.07 -1.67
CA LEU A 107 -1.07 -1.04 -2.45
C LEU A 107 -2.37 -0.62 -3.13
N THR A 108 -2.37 -0.59 -4.47
CA THR A 108 -3.58 -0.32 -5.25
C THR A 108 -4.51 -1.52 -5.25
N ASN A 109 -5.81 -1.28 -5.48
CA ASN A 109 -6.77 -2.36 -5.57
C ASN A 109 -6.45 -3.32 -6.73
N SER A 110 -6.07 -2.79 -7.89
CA SER A 110 -5.75 -3.60 -9.06
C SER A 110 -4.55 -4.51 -8.83
N TYR A 111 -3.54 -4.06 -8.08
CA TYR A 111 -2.37 -4.88 -7.74
C TYR A 111 -2.72 -5.97 -6.74
N LYS A 112 -3.56 -5.69 -5.73
CA LYS A 112 -4.08 -6.70 -4.78
C LYS A 112 -4.88 -7.82 -5.46
N GLN A 113 -5.45 -7.54 -6.63
CA GLN A 113 -6.28 -8.46 -7.40
C GLN A 113 -5.51 -9.21 -8.50
N GLU A 114 -4.20 -8.96 -8.65
CA GLU A 114 -3.39 -9.67 -9.64
C GLU A 114 -3.39 -11.18 -9.40
N THR A 115 -3.47 -11.93 -10.49
CA THR A 115 -3.57 -13.40 -10.45
C THR A 115 -2.19 -14.07 -10.40
N LYS A 116 -1.14 -13.38 -10.87
CA LYS A 116 0.22 -13.93 -10.89
C LYS A 116 0.71 -14.21 -9.47
N ARG A 117 1.37 -15.36 -9.30
CA ARG A 117 1.83 -15.84 -7.99
C ARG A 117 2.81 -14.86 -7.34
N ILE A 118 3.71 -14.27 -8.14
CA ILE A 118 4.73 -13.35 -7.63
C ILE A 118 4.14 -12.05 -7.06
N HIS A 119 3.06 -11.52 -7.66
CA HIS A 119 2.38 -10.32 -7.16
C HIS A 119 1.66 -10.61 -5.84
N ASN A 120 0.92 -11.72 -5.77
CA ASN A 120 0.32 -12.21 -4.54
C ASN A 120 1.35 -12.49 -3.44
N TYR A 121 2.53 -12.99 -3.82
CA TYR A 121 3.62 -13.20 -2.88
C TYR A 121 4.16 -11.87 -2.34
N LEU A 122 4.33 -10.86 -3.19
CA LEU A 122 4.74 -9.52 -2.74
C LEU A 122 3.76 -8.94 -1.73
N VAL A 123 2.45 -9.02 -1.99
CA VAL A 123 1.44 -8.49 -1.05
C VAL A 123 1.60 -9.13 0.34
N LYS A 124 1.88 -10.43 0.39
CA LYS A 124 2.15 -11.15 1.65
C LYS A 124 3.48 -10.76 2.29
N LEU A 125 4.51 -10.48 1.49
CA LEU A 125 5.79 -9.98 2.00
C LEU A 125 5.66 -8.57 2.60
N ALA A 126 4.91 -7.69 1.94
CA ALA A 126 4.58 -6.35 2.42
C ALA A 126 3.83 -6.40 3.75
N ALA A 127 2.81 -7.25 3.86
CA ALA A 127 2.04 -7.46 5.10
C ALA A 127 2.89 -7.91 6.30
N ASN A 128 4.10 -8.41 6.07
CA ASN A 128 5.05 -8.84 7.11
C ASN A 128 6.19 -7.86 7.38
N GLN A 129 6.29 -6.75 6.64
CA GLN A 129 7.26 -5.71 6.95
C GLN A 129 6.76 -4.84 8.11
N LYS A 130 7.65 -4.11 8.78
CA LYS A 130 7.27 -3.18 9.85
C LYS A 130 6.71 -1.84 9.34
N CYS A 131 6.95 -1.50 8.07
CA CYS A 131 6.49 -0.24 7.49
C CYS A 131 4.96 -0.18 7.37
N PRO A 132 4.32 0.97 7.64
CA PRO A 132 2.90 1.19 7.34
C PRO A 132 2.53 0.80 5.91
N ILE A 133 1.29 0.34 5.73
CA ILE A 133 0.74 -0.02 4.41
C ILE A 133 -0.55 0.77 4.21
N LEU A 134 -0.63 1.56 3.14
CA LEU A 134 -1.85 2.19 2.68
C LEU A 134 -2.46 1.32 1.58
N HIS A 135 -3.55 0.65 1.91
CA HIS A 135 -4.39 -0.04 0.95
C HIS A 135 -5.36 0.97 0.35
N LEU A 136 -5.23 1.26 -0.94
CA LEU A 136 -6.20 2.13 -1.61
C LEU A 136 -7.52 1.40 -1.84
N GLY A 137 -8.60 2.18 -1.82
CA GLY A 137 -9.95 1.72 -2.12
C GLY A 137 -10.19 1.49 -3.62
N THR A 138 -11.45 1.31 -3.98
CA THR A 138 -11.89 1.17 -5.38
C THR A 138 -12.14 2.51 -6.06
N GLU A 139 -12.29 3.59 -5.29
CA GLU A 139 -12.47 4.94 -5.79
C GLU A 139 -11.16 5.51 -6.36
N LEU A 140 -11.17 5.85 -7.65
CA LEU A 140 -9.99 6.37 -8.37
C LEU A 140 -9.79 7.88 -8.20
N THR A 141 -10.80 8.59 -7.69
CA THR A 141 -10.86 10.06 -7.69
C THR A 141 -10.55 10.70 -6.34
N LYS A 142 -10.62 9.93 -5.25
CA LYS A 142 -10.33 10.42 -3.90
C LYS A 142 -8.86 10.20 -3.57
N ASP A 143 -8.05 11.22 -3.80
CA ASP A 143 -6.59 11.15 -3.66
C ASP A 143 -6.10 11.70 -2.30
N ASN A 144 -6.94 12.49 -1.61
CA ASN A 144 -6.68 13.11 -0.31
C ASN A 144 -7.47 12.39 0.79
N PHE A 145 -6.78 12.06 1.88
CA PHE A 145 -7.41 11.51 3.09
C PHE A 145 -6.94 12.31 4.31
N TYR A 146 -7.87 12.71 5.16
CA TYR A 146 -7.61 13.54 6.35
C TYR A 146 -8.30 13.00 7.60
N LYS A 147 -9.53 12.46 7.47
CA LYS A 147 -10.35 12.03 8.60
C LYS A 147 -10.38 10.51 8.69
N ALA A 148 -9.73 9.99 9.71
CA ALA A 148 -9.57 8.57 9.96
C ALA A 148 -10.56 8.02 11.00
N LEU A 149 -11.06 6.82 10.76
CA LEU A 149 -11.70 5.97 11.76
C LEU A 149 -10.70 4.91 12.23
N TYR A 150 -10.35 4.91 13.50
CA TYR A 150 -9.51 3.87 14.08
C TYR A 150 -10.33 2.64 14.47
N ILE A 151 -9.96 1.48 13.94
CA ILE A 151 -10.54 0.19 14.28
C ILE A 151 -9.55 -0.52 15.22
N GLU A 152 -9.82 -0.43 16.51
CA GLU A 152 -9.00 -1.03 17.56
C GLU A 152 -9.19 -2.54 17.56
N ASN A 153 -8.10 -3.29 17.46
CA ASN A 153 -8.15 -4.74 17.60
C ASN A 153 -8.07 -5.09 19.10
N ALA A 154 -9.04 -5.84 19.63
CA ALA A 154 -9.10 -6.19 21.05
C ALA A 154 -7.84 -6.92 21.57
N ASN A 155 -7.04 -7.50 20.66
CA ASN A 155 -5.80 -8.21 20.97
C ASN A 155 -4.52 -7.40 20.68
N ALA A 156 -4.65 -6.12 20.30
CA ALA A 156 -3.53 -5.22 20.05
C ALA A 156 -3.16 -4.45 21.31
N ASN A 157 -1.86 -4.28 21.54
CA ASN A 157 -1.34 -3.51 22.68
C ASN A 157 -1.18 -2.00 22.37
N LEU A 158 -1.81 -1.50 21.29
CA LEU A 158 -1.68 -0.12 20.85
C LEU A 158 -2.94 0.68 21.18
N HIS A 159 -2.79 1.64 22.09
CA HIS A 159 -3.87 2.56 22.42
C HIS A 159 -4.01 3.65 21.35
N VAL A 160 -5.23 4.19 21.22
CA VAL A 160 -5.58 5.24 20.25
C VAL A 160 -4.64 6.46 20.34
N LYS A 161 -4.16 6.79 21.53
CA LYS A 161 -3.21 7.90 21.75
C LYS A 161 -1.88 7.66 21.05
N ASP A 162 -1.33 6.45 21.15
CA ASP A 162 -0.06 6.08 20.52
C ASP A 162 -0.19 6.10 18.99
N VAL A 163 -1.34 5.61 18.50
CA VAL A 163 -1.68 5.67 17.07
C VAL A 163 -1.80 7.12 16.61
N GLN A 164 -2.54 7.98 17.30
CA GLN A 164 -2.67 9.39 16.94
C GLN A 164 -1.33 10.12 16.96
N GLN A 165 -0.47 9.85 17.95
CA GLN A 165 0.87 10.42 18.02
C GLN A 165 1.73 9.98 16.82
N PHE A 166 1.70 8.69 16.49
CA PHE A 166 2.40 8.17 15.32
C PHE A 166 1.88 8.77 14.01
N LEU A 167 0.56 8.85 13.85
CA LEU A 167 -0.07 9.46 12.67
C LEU A 167 0.33 10.93 12.54
N SER A 168 0.23 11.71 13.61
CA SER A 168 0.57 13.14 13.59
C SER A 168 2.06 13.38 13.28
N ALA A 169 2.95 12.47 13.68
CA ALA A 169 4.38 12.57 13.39
C ALA A 169 4.73 12.18 11.94
N ASN A 170 4.00 11.22 11.36
CA ASN A 170 4.39 10.59 10.09
C ASN A 170 3.50 10.98 8.91
N PHE A 171 2.22 11.27 9.16
CA PHE A 171 1.15 11.47 8.18
C PHE A 171 0.31 12.71 8.53
N SER A 172 -0.58 13.11 7.63
CA SER A 172 -1.53 14.23 7.86
C SER A 172 -2.94 13.75 8.22
N TYR A 173 -3.04 12.60 8.91
CA TYR A 173 -4.31 11.97 9.25
C TYR A 173 -4.73 12.30 10.70
N GLU A 174 -6.01 12.56 10.89
CA GLU A 174 -6.63 12.82 12.18
C GLU A 174 -7.67 11.74 12.50
N ILE A 175 -7.54 11.07 13.65
CA ILE A 175 -8.56 10.12 14.10
C ILE A 175 -9.76 10.89 14.65
N VAL A 176 -10.86 10.87 13.91
CA VAL A 176 -12.12 11.54 14.28
C VAL A 176 -13.11 10.62 14.98
N SER A 177 -12.91 9.31 14.89
CA SER A 177 -13.77 8.31 15.53
C SER A 177 -12.97 7.03 15.81
N GLN A 178 -13.45 6.25 16.78
CA GLN A 178 -12.84 4.98 17.19
C GLN A 178 -13.93 3.90 17.34
N THR A 179 -13.59 2.68 16.98
CA THR A 179 -14.46 1.51 17.19
C THR A 179 -13.61 0.30 17.54
N ALA A 180 -14.09 -0.54 18.45
CA ALA A 180 -13.40 -1.77 18.83
C ALA A 180 -13.88 -2.95 17.97
N LYS A 181 -12.96 -3.79 17.52
CA LYS A 181 -13.23 -5.06 16.85
C LYS A 181 -13.45 -6.14 17.90
N THR A 182 -14.71 -6.47 18.17
CA THR A 182 -15.12 -7.54 19.10
C THR A 182 -15.00 -8.94 18.50
N ASN A 183 -15.04 -9.10 17.17
CA ASN A 183 -14.88 -10.37 16.46
C ASN A 183 -14.20 -10.18 15.10
N ASP A 184 -13.62 -11.26 14.56
CA ASP A 184 -12.92 -11.26 13.27
C ASP A 184 -13.84 -11.08 12.04
N ASN A 185 -15.16 -10.99 12.27
CA ASN A 185 -16.19 -10.89 11.23
C ASN A 185 -16.68 -9.44 11.07
N TYR A 186 -16.31 -8.79 9.96
CA TYR A 186 -16.68 -7.40 9.69
C TYR A 186 -18.15 -7.22 9.27
N GLU A 187 -18.87 -8.31 8.96
CA GLU A 187 -20.26 -8.27 8.51
C GLU A 187 -21.19 -7.67 9.57
N ASP A 188 -20.99 -8.03 10.83
CA ASP A 188 -21.81 -7.54 11.95
C ASP A 188 -21.56 -6.05 12.25
N MET A 189 -20.40 -5.50 11.83
CA MET A 189 -20.02 -4.11 12.06
C MET A 189 -20.29 -3.18 10.88
N THR A 190 -20.52 -3.73 9.69
CA THR A 190 -20.67 -2.96 8.45
C THR A 190 -21.75 -1.87 8.52
N PRO A 191 -22.94 -2.11 9.13
CA PRO A 191 -23.98 -1.07 9.25
C PRO A 191 -23.53 0.10 10.13
N TYR A 192 -22.95 -0.20 11.30
CA TYR A 192 -22.46 0.82 12.24
C TYR A 192 -21.29 1.61 11.65
N LEU A 193 -20.38 0.94 10.96
CA LEU A 193 -19.26 1.58 10.26
C LEU A 193 -19.77 2.52 9.18
N SER A 194 -20.74 2.09 8.37
CA SER A 194 -21.35 2.92 7.32
C SER A 194 -22.01 4.18 7.87
N GLU A 195 -22.71 4.05 9.00
CA GLU A 195 -23.32 5.19 9.68
C GLU A 195 -22.26 6.16 10.22
N ALA A 196 -21.25 5.65 10.92
CA ALA A 196 -20.15 6.48 11.43
C ALA A 196 -19.41 7.19 10.28
N ILE A 197 -19.11 6.47 9.19
CA ILE A 197 -18.44 7.00 8.00
C ILE A 197 -19.21 8.18 7.43
N SER A 198 -20.52 8.03 7.24
CA SER A 198 -21.38 9.09 6.71
C SER A 198 -21.50 10.27 7.68
N LYS A 199 -21.70 9.98 8.96
CA LYS A 199 -21.91 11.01 9.99
C LYS A 199 -20.69 11.89 10.24
N TYR A 200 -19.50 11.31 10.23
CA TYR A 200 -18.25 12.02 10.53
C TYR A 200 -17.44 12.36 9.27
N ASP A 201 -17.96 12.03 8.08
CA ASP A 201 -17.30 12.27 6.79
C ASP A 201 -15.89 11.64 6.77
N ILE A 202 -15.82 10.37 7.18
CA ILE A 202 -14.56 9.61 7.25
C ILE A 202 -14.11 9.24 5.84
N ASP A 203 -12.83 9.44 5.56
CA ASP A 203 -12.22 9.16 4.26
C ASP A 203 -11.11 8.09 4.32
N LEU A 204 -10.73 7.65 5.51
CA LEU A 204 -9.71 6.62 5.74
C LEU A 204 -10.06 5.74 6.94
N LEU A 205 -9.76 4.45 6.86
CA LEU A 205 -9.78 3.55 8.01
C LEU A 205 -8.34 3.30 8.49
N VAL A 206 -8.13 3.23 9.79
CA VAL A 206 -6.83 2.89 10.38
C VAL A 206 -7.00 1.62 11.19
N GLU A 207 -6.15 0.64 10.94
CA GLU A 207 -6.15 -0.63 11.68
C GLU A 207 -4.72 -1.03 12.07
N THR A 208 -4.60 -1.91 13.06
CA THR A 208 -3.32 -2.51 13.44
C THR A 208 -3.17 -3.91 12.86
N ARG A 209 -1.91 -4.30 12.56
CA ARG A 209 -1.55 -5.61 12.04
C ARG A 209 -0.33 -6.21 12.75
N LYS A 210 -0.31 -7.54 12.84
CA LYS A 210 0.85 -8.35 13.27
C LYS A 210 1.43 -9.11 12.09
N GLY A 211 2.70 -9.50 12.19
CA GLY A 211 3.31 -10.38 11.20
C GLY A 211 2.70 -11.79 11.24
N GLU A 212 2.37 -12.33 10.08
CA GLU A 212 1.84 -13.69 9.94
C GLU A 212 2.76 -14.61 9.14
N LYS A 213 2.77 -15.90 9.47
CA LYS A 213 3.41 -16.91 8.62
C LYS A 213 2.73 -16.92 7.24
N ILE A 214 3.50 -16.68 6.19
CA ILE A 214 3.02 -16.68 4.81
C ILE A 214 2.51 -18.08 4.45
N LYS A 215 1.20 -18.20 4.22
CA LYS A 215 0.55 -19.42 3.70
C LYS A 215 -0.01 -19.15 2.31
N PHE A 216 0.32 -20.00 1.34
CA PHE A 216 -0.20 -19.86 -0.04
C PHE A 216 -1.61 -20.43 -0.22
N LYS A 217 -2.05 -21.37 0.64
CA LYS A 217 -3.34 -22.08 0.54
C LYS A 217 -4.46 -21.55 1.44
N LYS A 218 -4.27 -20.44 2.18
CA LYS A 218 -5.37 -19.83 2.95
C LYS A 218 -6.30 -19.11 1.98
N THR A 219 -7.61 -19.30 2.14
CA THR A 219 -8.66 -18.46 1.57
C THR A 219 -8.36 -16.99 1.92
N LYS A 220 -8.49 -16.11 0.93
CA LYS A 220 -8.34 -14.65 1.12
C LYS A 220 -9.40 -14.25 2.17
N LYS A 221 -9.00 -13.83 3.37
CA LYS A 221 -9.93 -13.16 4.28
C LYS A 221 -10.35 -11.88 3.55
N GLU A 222 -11.65 -11.66 3.40
CA GLU A 222 -12.15 -10.42 2.83
C GLU A 222 -11.66 -9.26 3.70
N ASN A 223 -10.91 -8.35 3.11
CA ASN A 223 -10.46 -7.16 3.81
C ASN A 223 -11.60 -6.14 3.85
N ILE A 224 -11.70 -5.40 4.95
CA ILE A 224 -12.73 -4.38 5.12
C ILE A 224 -12.72 -3.31 4.01
N ASN A 225 -11.53 -3.04 3.46
CA ASN A 225 -11.31 -2.20 2.28
C ASN A 225 -12.17 -2.66 1.09
N ASP A 226 -12.21 -3.97 0.84
CA ASP A 226 -12.90 -4.52 -0.33
C ASP A 226 -14.44 -4.46 -0.15
N LYS A 227 -14.94 -4.44 1.10
CA LYS A 227 -16.38 -4.31 1.41
C LYS A 227 -16.86 -2.85 1.47
N LEU A 228 -16.10 -1.97 2.12
CA LEU A 228 -16.50 -0.57 2.33
C LEU A 228 -16.04 0.36 1.20
N GLY A 229 -15.14 -0.10 0.32
CA GLY A 229 -14.57 0.72 -0.76
C GLY A 229 -13.60 1.81 -0.30
N LEU A 230 -13.45 2.00 1.01
CA LEU A 230 -12.57 2.99 1.61
C LEU A 230 -11.11 2.53 1.68
N PRO A 231 -10.15 3.46 1.58
CA PRO A 231 -8.76 3.16 1.83
C PRO A 231 -8.53 2.76 3.31
N VAL A 232 -7.54 1.92 3.54
CA VAL A 232 -7.18 1.41 4.86
C VAL A 232 -5.68 1.59 5.08
N LEU A 233 -5.31 2.28 6.15
CA LEU A 233 -3.94 2.37 6.63
C LEU A 233 -3.70 1.30 7.71
N SER A 234 -2.93 0.28 7.37
CA SER A 234 -2.58 -0.80 8.29
C SER A 234 -1.21 -0.55 8.93
N LEU A 235 -1.22 -0.36 10.25
CA LEU A 235 -0.05 -0.04 11.08
C LEU A 235 0.50 -1.29 11.76
N TYR A 236 1.82 -1.46 11.77
CA TYR A 236 2.43 -2.59 12.47
C TYR A 236 2.37 -2.37 13.98
N GLU A 237 1.99 -3.39 14.75
CA GLU A 237 1.77 -3.23 16.20
C GLU A 237 3.03 -2.84 17.00
N GLU A 238 4.21 -3.21 16.53
CA GLU A 238 5.46 -2.73 17.09
C GLU A 238 5.82 -1.37 16.43
N LEU A 239 5.05 -0.33 16.76
CA LEU A 239 5.40 1.06 16.44
C LEU A 239 6.60 1.47 17.30
N ALA A 240 7.80 1.00 16.94
CA ALA A 240 9.07 1.38 17.54
C ALA A 240 9.71 2.56 16.79
#